data_AF-A0A5J4R1H9-F1
#
_entry.id   AF-A0A5J4R1H9-F1
#
_cell.length_a   1.000
_cell.length_b   1.000
_cell.length_c   1.000
_cell.angle_alpha   90.00
_cell.angle_beta   90.00
_cell.angle_gamma   90.00
#
_symmetry.space_group_name_H-M   'P 1'
#
loop_
_entity.id
_entity.type
_entity.pdbx_description
1 polymer ?
#
loop_
_entity_poly.entity_id
_entity_poly.type
_entity_poly.pdbx_seq_one_letter_code
_entity_poly.pdbx_strand_id
1 'polypeptide(L)'
;MIRIFHPIGQGAFYTEQQMISGRVYTVVYDCGSITLPEQSMRNLIDSFFQKEGTIDLLFISHFHADHINAIKSLLQRCEVKRVIIPLLEDDDKIVLKLDNAVRFKYDETQIIDDPENFFGENVKITKVQVITEDNVELHNDINADELSDEINSGTKIKVSGSDWFYIPYNYKQEERAVLFSTALSELYNGMTIKDININDLGNEDVQDKLRAAYTKVNSCLNKTSMLVFAGTDSDIRLTSINQIPCNIPCGCLYTGDVSLKQRGFIEDLRTRLNK
;
A
#
# COMPACT_ATOMS: atom_id res chain seq x y z
N MET A 1 -14.23 2.15 -17.50
CA MET A 1 -13.06 2.28 -16.60
C MET A 1 -11.81 2.30 -17.46
N ILE A 2 -10.84 3.14 -17.11
CA ILE A 2 -9.49 3.14 -17.65
C ILE A 2 -8.53 2.88 -16.48
N ARG A 3 -7.63 1.91 -16.64
CA ARG A 3 -6.55 1.62 -15.69
C ARG A 3 -5.22 1.84 -16.39
N ILE A 4 -4.30 2.54 -15.74
CA ILE A 4 -2.98 2.86 -16.27
C ILE A 4 -1.92 2.44 -15.25
N PHE A 5 -0.95 1.66 -15.73
CA PHE A 5 0.28 1.37 -15.02
C PHE A 5 1.33 2.33 -15.55
N HIS A 6 1.71 3.33 -14.76
CA HIS A 6 2.57 4.39 -15.26
C HIS A 6 4.01 3.90 -15.45
N PRO A 7 4.72 4.34 -16.50
CA PRO A 7 6.07 3.86 -16.83
C PRO A 7 7.12 4.51 -15.92
N ILE A 8 7.19 4.07 -14.67
CA ILE A 8 8.04 4.66 -13.63
C ILE A 8 9.31 3.86 -13.32
N GLY A 9 9.50 2.70 -13.94
CA GLY A 9 10.62 1.80 -13.67
C GLY A 9 10.41 1.00 -12.37
N GLN A 10 11.35 1.07 -11.42
CA GLN A 10 11.25 0.38 -10.14
C GLN A 10 10.48 1.21 -9.11
N GLY A 11 9.35 0.65 -8.66
CA GLY A 11 8.40 1.24 -7.74
C GLY A 11 6.98 0.91 -8.18
N ALA A 12 6.00 1.68 -7.70
CA ALA A 12 4.63 1.58 -8.19
C ALA A 12 3.94 2.96 -8.27
N PHE A 13 3.17 3.14 -9.33
CA PHE A 13 2.25 4.24 -9.50
C PHE A 13 1.18 3.84 -10.50
N TYR A 14 0.00 3.47 -10.01
CA TYR A 14 -1.11 3.00 -10.84
C TYR A 14 -2.34 3.86 -10.61
N THR A 15 -3.11 4.09 -11.67
CA THR A 15 -4.32 4.91 -11.59
C THR A 15 -5.49 4.20 -12.25
N GLU A 16 -6.64 4.21 -11.60
CA GLU A 16 -7.92 3.85 -12.17
C GLU A 16 -8.84 5.06 -12.24
N GLN A 17 -9.46 5.28 -13.40
CA GLN A 17 -10.48 6.30 -13.57
C GLN A 17 -11.74 5.67 -14.17
N GLN A 18 -12.88 5.96 -13.55
CA GLN A 18 -14.17 5.55 -14.06
C GLN A 18 -15.19 6.68 -13.97
N MET A 19 -16.07 6.75 -14.97
CA MET A 19 -17.12 7.75 -15.00
C MET A 19 -18.30 7.25 -14.16
N ILE A 20 -18.62 7.94 -13.06
CA ILE A 20 -19.76 7.64 -12.17
C ILE A 20 -20.62 8.88 -12.03
N SER A 21 -21.91 8.81 -12.37
CA SER A 21 -22.89 9.89 -12.13
C SER A 21 -22.44 11.28 -12.61
N GLY A 22 -21.83 11.37 -13.79
CA GLY A 22 -21.34 12.63 -14.37
C GLY A 22 -19.97 13.12 -13.89
N ARG A 23 -19.32 12.46 -12.92
CA ARG A 23 -17.96 12.78 -12.43
C ARG A 23 -16.96 11.65 -12.66
N VAL A 24 -15.69 12.00 -12.84
CA VAL A 24 -14.59 11.02 -12.81
C VAL A 24 -14.34 10.62 -11.36
N TYR A 25 -14.41 9.32 -11.09
CA TYR A 25 -13.97 8.69 -9.86
C TYR A 25 -12.56 8.17 -10.05
N THR A 26 -11.62 8.62 -9.23
CA THR A 26 -10.19 8.37 -9.40
C THR A 26 -9.65 7.57 -8.22
N VAL A 27 -8.99 6.46 -8.51
CA VAL A 27 -8.24 5.67 -7.53
C VAL A 27 -6.77 5.63 -7.90
N VAL A 28 -5.90 5.80 -6.91
CA VAL A 28 -4.46 5.68 -7.05
C VAL A 28 -3.97 4.53 -6.18
N TYR A 29 -3.04 3.73 -6.70
CA TYR A 29 -2.34 2.70 -5.96
C TYR A 29 -0.84 3.00 -6.02
N ASP A 30 -0.27 3.32 -4.86
CA ASP A 30 1.09 3.83 -4.67
C ASP A 30 1.43 5.08 -5.51
N CYS A 31 2.50 5.76 -5.15
CA CYS A 31 3.07 6.84 -5.94
C CYS A 31 4.54 7.02 -5.58
N GLY A 32 5.40 6.26 -6.24
CA GLY A 32 6.84 6.39 -6.05
C GLY A 32 7.65 5.71 -7.13
N SER A 33 8.94 6.05 -7.16
CA SER A 33 9.96 5.37 -7.97
C SER A 33 11.36 5.71 -7.49
N ILE A 34 12.27 4.75 -7.53
CA ILE A 34 13.71 4.99 -7.28
C ILE A 34 14.55 5.09 -8.56
N THR A 35 13.95 4.76 -9.71
CA THR A 35 14.65 4.83 -11.00
C THR A 35 14.25 6.03 -11.85
N LEU A 36 13.01 6.53 -11.68
CA LEU A 36 12.54 7.70 -12.39
C LEU A 36 12.99 8.96 -11.62
N PRO A 37 13.70 9.90 -12.27
CA PRO A 37 14.08 11.14 -11.60
C PRO A 37 12.86 11.90 -11.06
N GLU A 38 13.01 12.50 -9.89
CA GLU A 38 11.94 13.21 -9.17
C GLU A 38 11.21 14.24 -10.05
N GLN A 39 11.96 15.01 -10.87
CA GLN A 39 11.35 15.97 -11.79
C GLN A 39 10.54 15.29 -12.90
N SER A 40 10.99 14.15 -13.41
CA SER A 40 10.23 13.38 -14.41
C SER A 40 8.98 12.77 -13.79
N MET A 41 9.05 12.33 -12.53
CA MET A 41 7.89 11.85 -11.78
C MET A 41 6.86 12.98 -11.56
N ARG A 42 7.31 14.19 -11.19
CA ARG A 42 6.44 15.38 -11.11
C ARG A 42 5.78 15.70 -12.44
N ASN A 43 6.55 15.74 -13.54
CA ASN A 43 6.00 16.04 -14.86
C ASN A 43 4.95 14.99 -15.29
N LEU A 44 5.18 13.72 -14.97
CA LEU A 44 4.22 12.64 -15.20
C LEU A 44 2.91 12.90 -14.43
N ILE A 45 2.99 13.17 -13.13
CA ILE A 45 1.84 13.53 -12.28
C ILE A 45 1.10 14.73 -12.85
N ASP A 46 1.81 15.81 -13.19
CA ASP A 46 1.23 17.04 -13.75
C ASP A 46 0.56 16.82 -15.11
N SER A 47 1.10 15.92 -15.93
CA SER A 47 0.55 15.58 -17.25
C SER A 47 -0.73 14.74 -17.14
N PHE A 48 -0.82 13.88 -16.13
CA PHE A 48 -1.93 12.95 -15.98
C PHE A 48 -3.11 13.59 -15.24
N PHE A 49 -2.82 14.29 -14.14
CA PHE A 49 -3.84 14.93 -13.33
C PHE A 49 -4.02 16.40 -13.71
N GLN A 50 -5.28 16.83 -13.79
CA GLN A 50 -5.58 18.26 -13.81
C GLN A 50 -5.17 18.90 -12.48
N LYS A 51 -4.83 20.19 -12.52
CA LYS A 51 -4.55 20.95 -11.31
C LYS A 51 -5.82 20.95 -10.45
N GLU A 52 -5.68 20.67 -9.16
CA GLU A 52 -6.81 20.53 -8.22
C GLU A 52 -7.75 19.38 -8.60
N GLY A 53 -7.24 18.39 -9.36
CA GLY A 53 -7.97 17.15 -9.61
C GLY A 53 -8.21 16.36 -8.32
N THR A 54 -9.31 15.61 -8.28
CA THR A 54 -9.66 14.81 -7.11
C THR A 54 -9.20 13.36 -7.25
N ILE A 55 -8.59 12.84 -6.19
CA ILE A 55 -8.34 11.41 -5.96
C ILE A 55 -9.31 10.96 -4.87
N ASP A 56 -10.25 10.08 -5.22
CA ASP A 56 -11.26 9.60 -4.27
C ASP A 56 -10.66 8.60 -3.28
N LEU A 57 -9.82 7.68 -3.76
CA LEU A 57 -9.09 6.71 -2.94
C LEU A 57 -7.62 6.67 -3.32
N LEU A 58 -6.73 6.75 -2.34
CA LEU A 58 -5.31 6.48 -2.48
C LEU A 58 -4.94 5.27 -1.62
N PHE A 59 -4.61 4.15 -2.25
CA PHE A 59 -4.06 2.99 -1.56
C PHE A 59 -2.54 3.13 -1.49
N ILE A 60 -1.98 2.95 -0.29
CA ILE A 60 -0.54 2.76 -0.09
C ILE A 60 -0.34 1.31 0.29
N SER A 61 0.32 0.56 -0.57
CA SER A 61 0.55 -0.87 -0.38
C SER A 61 1.52 -1.12 0.76
N HIS A 62 2.58 -0.33 0.85
CA HIS A 62 3.54 -0.31 1.94
C HIS A 62 4.38 0.96 1.87
N PHE A 63 5.20 1.18 2.89
CA PHE A 63 5.91 2.45 3.08
C PHE A 63 7.38 2.39 2.67
N HIS A 64 7.75 1.54 1.71
CA HIS A 64 9.08 1.64 1.09
C HIS A 64 9.16 2.87 0.19
N ALA A 65 10.32 3.52 0.18
CA ALA A 65 10.53 4.78 -0.53
C ALA A 65 10.13 4.72 -2.02
N ASP A 66 10.36 3.61 -2.71
CA ASP A 66 9.96 3.40 -4.10
C ASP A 66 8.44 3.34 -4.34
N HIS A 67 7.63 3.38 -3.29
CA HIS A 67 6.16 3.39 -3.35
C HIS A 67 5.53 4.69 -2.84
N ILE A 68 6.27 5.49 -2.07
CA ILE A 68 5.72 6.68 -1.38
C ILE A 68 6.44 7.99 -1.70
N ASN A 69 7.64 7.96 -2.30
CA ASN A 69 8.47 9.15 -2.40
C ASN A 69 7.90 10.28 -3.27
N ALA A 70 6.88 10.01 -4.10
CA ALA A 70 6.20 11.01 -4.92
C ALA A 70 4.83 11.43 -4.38
N ILE A 71 4.39 10.90 -3.23
CA ILE A 71 3.10 11.25 -2.61
C ILE A 71 3.00 12.75 -2.32
N LYS A 72 4.07 13.40 -1.83
CA LYS A 72 4.06 14.86 -1.63
C LYS A 72 3.79 15.63 -2.93
N SER A 73 4.36 15.19 -4.05
CA SER A 73 4.09 15.79 -5.37
C SER A 73 2.65 15.54 -5.82
N LEU A 74 2.09 14.38 -5.50
CA LEU A 74 0.69 14.06 -5.75
C LEU A 74 -0.24 14.99 -4.97
N LEU A 75 0.02 15.22 -3.68
CA LEU A 75 -0.77 16.12 -2.81
C LEU A 75 -0.67 17.59 -3.22
N GLN A 76 0.44 18.00 -3.84
CA GLN A 76 0.57 19.36 -4.41
C GLN A 76 -0.28 19.54 -5.67
N ARG A 77 -0.61 18.45 -6.37
CA ARG A 77 -1.36 18.48 -7.63
C ARG A 77 -2.85 18.22 -7.43
N CYS A 78 -3.19 17.34 -6.49
CA CYS A 78 -4.52 16.77 -6.33
C CYS A 78 -5.03 16.87 -4.90
N GLU A 79 -6.35 17.00 -4.76
CA GLU A 79 -7.05 16.79 -3.50
C GLU A 79 -7.30 15.29 -3.31
N VAL A 80 -6.76 14.71 -2.24
CA VAL A 80 -7.00 13.32 -1.86
C VAL A 80 -8.09 13.27 -0.79
N LYS A 81 -9.17 12.54 -1.03
CA LYS A 81 -10.29 12.45 -0.07
C LYS A 81 -10.04 11.42 1.02
N ARG A 82 -9.53 10.25 0.65
CA ARG A 82 -9.26 9.16 1.58
C ARG A 82 -8.02 8.37 1.19
N VAL A 83 -7.19 8.08 2.19
CA VAL A 83 -6.02 7.20 2.07
C VAL A 83 -6.31 5.89 2.78
N ILE A 84 -5.98 4.78 2.15
CA ILE A 84 -6.11 3.44 2.71
C ILE A 84 -4.70 2.85 2.84
N ILE A 85 -4.29 2.53 4.06
CA ILE A 85 -2.93 2.11 4.40
C ILE A 85 -2.95 0.79 5.21
N PRO A 86 -1.89 -0.03 5.16
CA PRO A 86 -1.77 -1.14 6.10
C PRO A 86 -1.58 -0.62 7.53
N LEU A 87 -2.26 -1.26 8.49
CA LEU A 87 -1.94 -1.11 9.90
C LEU A 87 -0.58 -1.76 10.18
N LEU A 88 0.31 -1.05 10.86
CA LEU A 88 1.67 -1.48 11.19
C LEU A 88 1.87 -1.54 12.70
N GLU A 89 2.57 -2.59 13.17
CA GLU A 89 3.11 -2.64 14.54
C GLU A 89 4.32 -1.71 14.65
N ASP A 90 4.62 -1.22 15.86
CA ASP A 90 5.69 -0.22 16.04
C ASP A 90 7.08 -0.77 15.67
N ASP A 91 7.32 -2.06 15.93
CA ASP A 91 8.57 -2.73 15.53
C ASP A 91 8.73 -2.73 13.99
N ASP A 92 7.64 -2.91 13.24
CA ASP A 92 7.65 -2.86 11.77
C ASP A 92 7.95 -1.44 11.27
N LYS A 93 7.40 -0.41 11.92
CA LYS A 93 7.70 0.99 11.59
C LYS A 93 9.19 1.30 11.73
N ILE A 94 9.83 0.84 12.81
CA ILE A 94 11.27 1.04 13.03
C ILE A 94 12.07 0.41 11.89
N VAL A 95 11.78 -0.85 11.56
CA VAL A 95 12.50 -1.56 10.50
C VAL A 95 12.27 -0.92 9.12
N LEU A 96 11.05 -0.47 8.83
CA LEU A 96 10.72 0.23 7.58
C LEU A 96 11.49 1.54 7.44
N LYS A 97 11.54 2.36 8.50
CA LYS A 97 12.30 3.62 8.51
C LYS A 97 13.79 3.38 8.29
N LEU A 98 14.34 2.35 8.93
CA LEU A 98 15.74 1.98 8.74
C LEU A 98 16.04 1.53 7.30
N ASP A 99 15.18 0.70 6.71
CA ASP A 99 15.36 0.30 5.32
C ASP A 99 15.29 1.48 4.35
N ASN A 100 14.33 2.39 4.56
CA ASN A 100 14.24 3.63 3.80
C ASN A 100 15.53 4.46 3.90
N ALA A 101 16.05 4.67 5.10
CA ALA A 101 17.28 5.42 5.31
C ALA A 101 18.51 4.73 4.71
N VAL A 102 18.63 3.41 4.85
CA VAL A 102 19.84 2.66 4.48
C VAL A 102 19.87 2.30 3.01
N ARG A 103 18.78 1.73 2.49
CA ARG A 103 18.70 1.22 1.11
C ARG A 103 18.37 2.32 0.12
N PHE A 104 17.46 3.22 0.49
CA PHE A 104 16.92 4.24 -0.41
C PHE A 104 17.42 5.66 -0.13
N LYS A 105 18.14 5.87 0.99
CA LYS A 105 18.56 7.21 1.45
C LYS A 105 17.37 8.17 1.57
N TYR A 106 16.23 7.64 2.00
CA TYR A 106 14.98 8.35 2.16
C TYR A 106 14.71 8.53 3.65
N ASP A 107 14.66 9.78 4.10
CA ASP A 107 14.61 10.20 5.51
C ASP A 107 13.23 10.72 5.94
N GLU A 108 12.27 10.78 5.04
CA GLU A 108 10.89 11.12 5.38
C GLU A 108 10.22 9.96 6.14
N THR A 109 9.77 10.27 7.34
CA THR A 109 9.25 9.31 8.32
C THR A 109 7.84 9.66 8.79
N GLN A 110 7.38 10.89 8.57
CA GLN A 110 6.11 11.39 9.09
C GLN A 110 4.92 10.60 8.52
N ILE A 111 4.98 10.18 7.26
CA ILE A 111 3.94 9.34 6.64
C ILE A 111 3.80 7.95 7.32
N ILE A 112 4.84 7.49 8.04
CA ILE A 112 4.83 6.23 8.80
C ILE A 112 4.42 6.48 10.26
N ASP A 113 4.95 7.54 10.87
CA ASP A 113 4.80 7.82 12.29
C ASP A 113 3.47 8.52 12.64
N ASP A 114 3.03 9.44 11.79
CA ASP A 114 1.84 10.28 11.96
C ASP A 114 1.22 10.59 10.57
N PRO A 115 0.62 9.58 9.92
CA PRO A 115 0.05 9.75 8.59
C PRO A 115 -1.07 10.80 8.58
N GLU A 116 -1.83 10.94 9.68
CA GLU A 116 -2.87 11.94 9.84
C GLU A 116 -2.33 13.36 9.64
N ASN A 117 -1.22 13.69 10.28
CA ASN A 117 -0.55 14.99 10.11
C ASN A 117 0.15 15.12 8.75
N PHE A 118 0.75 14.04 8.23
CA PHE A 118 1.39 14.05 6.91
C PHE A 118 0.41 14.39 5.78
N PHE A 119 -0.79 13.80 5.79
CA PHE A 119 -1.82 14.05 4.78
C PHE A 119 -2.66 15.30 5.09
N GLY A 120 -2.77 15.68 6.37
CA GLY A 120 -3.52 16.84 6.83
C GLY A 120 -4.98 16.54 7.17
N GLU A 121 -5.59 17.42 7.97
CA GLU A 121 -6.89 17.20 8.63
C GLU A 121 -8.09 16.96 7.69
N ASN A 122 -7.99 17.39 6.43
CA ASN A 122 -9.06 17.23 5.44
C ASN A 122 -9.07 15.85 4.77
N VAL A 123 -8.02 15.05 4.98
CA VAL A 123 -7.86 13.73 4.37
C VAL A 123 -8.25 12.65 5.36
N LYS A 124 -9.22 11.81 5.00
CA LYS A 124 -9.59 10.66 5.84
C LYS A 124 -8.57 9.54 5.69
N ILE A 125 -8.22 8.86 6.77
CA ILE A 125 -7.28 7.73 6.73
C ILE A 125 -8.00 6.48 7.23
N THR A 126 -7.87 5.38 6.50
CA THR A 126 -8.38 4.07 6.89
C THR A 126 -7.22 3.08 6.95
N LYS A 127 -7.00 2.49 8.12
CA LYS A 127 -5.96 1.48 8.38
C LYS A 127 -6.55 0.09 8.21
N VAL A 128 -5.91 -0.76 7.43
CA VAL A 128 -6.33 -2.14 7.17
C VAL A 128 -5.64 -3.06 8.15
N GLN A 129 -6.42 -3.70 9.01
CA GLN A 129 -5.90 -4.62 10.02
C GLN A 129 -5.25 -5.84 9.40
N VAL A 130 -4.22 -6.34 10.06
CA VAL A 130 -3.49 -7.54 9.69
C VAL A 130 -4.39 -8.77 9.73
N ILE A 131 -4.29 -9.67 8.75
CA ILE A 131 -4.98 -10.97 8.79
C ILE A 131 -4.42 -11.82 9.92
N THR A 132 -5.32 -12.31 10.77
CA THR A 132 -5.11 -13.28 11.84
C THR A 132 -6.08 -14.44 11.65
N GLU A 133 -5.81 -15.60 12.26
CA GLU A 133 -6.71 -16.76 12.18
C GLU A 133 -8.14 -16.43 12.65
N ASP A 134 -8.28 -15.49 13.58
CA ASP A 134 -9.56 -15.07 14.16
C ASP A 134 -10.38 -14.10 13.29
N ASN A 135 -9.76 -13.41 12.32
CA ASN A 135 -10.43 -12.38 11.52
C ASN A 135 -10.64 -12.73 10.05
N VAL A 136 -10.23 -13.95 9.63
CA VAL A 136 -10.41 -14.43 8.26
C VAL A 136 -11.89 -14.44 7.84
N GLU A 137 -12.82 -14.70 8.76
CA GLU A 137 -14.26 -14.82 8.44
C GLU A 137 -15.04 -13.49 8.56
N LEU A 138 -14.44 -12.41 9.07
CA LEU A 138 -15.11 -11.13 9.29
C LEU A 138 -15.15 -10.27 8.01
N HIS A 139 -15.79 -10.80 6.98
CA HIS A 139 -15.95 -10.14 5.69
C HIS A 139 -17.19 -9.23 5.67
N ASN A 140 -16.96 -7.93 5.84
CA ASN A 140 -18.01 -6.92 5.68
C ASN A 140 -17.95 -6.27 4.29
N ASP A 141 -19.12 -5.82 3.85
CA ASP A 141 -19.30 -4.98 2.67
C ASP A 141 -19.60 -3.55 3.14
N ILE A 142 -18.75 -2.58 2.78
CA ILE A 142 -18.87 -1.18 3.26
C ILE A 142 -18.72 -0.24 2.06
N ASN A 143 -19.52 0.82 1.98
CA ASN A 143 -19.31 1.84 0.97
C ASN A 143 -18.05 2.66 1.28
N ALA A 144 -17.29 3.03 0.25
CA ALA A 144 -16.07 3.83 0.39
C ALA A 144 -16.29 5.13 1.21
N ASP A 145 -17.46 5.75 1.08
CA ASP A 145 -17.82 6.98 1.79
C ASP A 145 -18.02 6.77 3.30
N GLU A 146 -18.38 5.56 3.71
CA GLU A 146 -18.76 5.14 5.08
C GLU A 146 -17.64 4.42 5.83
N LEU A 147 -16.46 4.26 5.21
CA LEU A 147 -15.32 3.61 5.85
C LEU A 147 -14.93 4.31 7.16
N SER A 148 -14.74 3.51 8.20
CA SER A 148 -14.14 3.90 9.48
C SER A 148 -12.63 4.13 9.36
N ASP A 149 -12.02 4.59 10.46
CA ASP A 149 -10.57 4.80 10.55
C ASP A 149 -9.79 3.48 10.54
N GLU A 150 -10.44 2.36 10.90
CA GLU A 150 -9.89 1.02 10.79
C GLU A 150 -10.90 0.04 10.21
N ILE A 151 -10.43 -0.90 9.38
CA ILE A 151 -11.22 -1.99 8.80
C ILE A 151 -10.44 -3.31 8.82
N ASN A 152 -11.16 -4.43 8.79
CA ASN A 152 -10.54 -5.74 8.63
C ASN A 152 -10.00 -5.93 7.21
N SER A 153 -8.90 -6.67 7.09
CA SER A 153 -8.51 -7.25 5.80
C SER A 153 -9.65 -8.08 5.18
N GLY A 154 -9.77 -8.07 3.86
CA GLY A 154 -10.87 -8.75 3.16
C GLY A 154 -12.19 -7.98 3.14
N THR A 155 -12.26 -6.78 3.74
CA THR A 155 -13.45 -5.91 3.64
C THR A 155 -13.70 -5.49 2.19
N LYS A 156 -14.91 -5.68 1.67
CA LYS A 156 -15.28 -5.27 0.32
C LYS A 156 -15.73 -3.81 0.35
N ILE A 157 -14.89 -2.94 -0.18
CA ILE A 157 -15.09 -1.50 -0.29
C ILE A 157 -15.85 -1.21 -1.58
N LYS A 158 -17.15 -0.94 -1.47
CA LYS A 158 -18.04 -0.66 -2.62
C LYS A 158 -17.93 0.79 -3.06
N VAL A 159 -17.92 1.03 -4.36
CA VAL A 159 -17.96 2.37 -4.92
C VAL A 159 -19.41 2.78 -5.18
N SER A 160 -19.89 3.80 -4.48
CA SER A 160 -21.25 4.34 -4.62
C SER A 160 -21.58 4.64 -6.10
N GLY A 161 -22.64 4.02 -6.62
CA GLY A 161 -23.08 4.20 -8.02
C GLY A 161 -22.30 3.38 -9.06
N SER A 162 -21.52 2.39 -8.65
CA SER A 162 -20.81 1.45 -9.51
C SER A 162 -20.88 0.03 -8.95
N ASP A 163 -20.87 -0.99 -9.81
CA ASP A 163 -20.71 -2.40 -9.42
C ASP A 163 -19.26 -2.76 -9.09
N TRP A 164 -18.36 -1.78 -9.14
CA TRP A 164 -16.94 -1.94 -8.87
C TRP A 164 -16.63 -1.81 -7.38
N PHE A 165 -15.73 -2.65 -6.89
CA PHE A 165 -15.29 -2.66 -5.51
C PHE A 165 -13.79 -2.96 -5.37
N TYR A 166 -13.26 -2.67 -4.19
CA TYR A 166 -11.89 -2.94 -3.79
C TYR A 166 -11.86 -3.84 -2.55
N ILE A 167 -10.91 -4.77 -2.47
CA ILE A 167 -10.72 -5.63 -1.30
C ILE A 167 -9.24 -5.59 -0.90
N PRO A 168 -8.87 -4.82 0.14
CA PRO A 168 -7.51 -4.79 0.64
C PRO A 168 -7.23 -5.98 1.58
N TYR A 169 -6.02 -6.53 1.48
CA TYR A 169 -5.54 -7.59 2.36
C TYR A 169 -4.15 -7.23 2.88
N ASN A 170 -4.06 -6.98 4.19
CA ASN A 170 -2.82 -6.70 4.91
C ASN A 170 -2.32 -7.98 5.60
N TYR A 171 -1.24 -8.55 5.10
CA TYR A 171 -0.68 -9.81 5.58
C TYR A 171 0.50 -9.56 6.54
N LYS A 172 0.43 -10.11 7.76
CA LYS A 172 1.53 -9.98 8.73
C LYS A 172 2.80 -10.63 8.22
N GLN A 173 3.94 -9.97 8.29
CA GLN A 173 5.23 -10.63 8.12
C GLN A 173 5.99 -10.60 9.44
N GLU A 174 5.70 -11.58 10.29
CA GLU A 174 6.44 -11.81 11.54
C GLU A 174 7.92 -12.13 11.31
N GLU A 175 8.35 -12.39 10.07
CA GLU A 175 9.74 -12.71 9.77
C GLU A 175 10.67 -11.48 9.90
N ARG A 176 10.24 -10.26 9.53
CA ARG A 176 11.19 -9.15 9.38
C ARG A 176 11.62 -8.55 10.71
N ALA A 177 10.67 -8.14 11.54
CA ALA A 177 10.95 -7.59 12.86
C ALA A 177 11.64 -8.63 13.76
N VAL A 178 11.24 -9.90 13.69
CA VAL A 178 11.86 -10.98 14.48
C VAL A 178 13.29 -11.26 14.03
N LEU A 179 13.55 -11.39 12.72
CA LEU A 179 14.91 -11.61 12.22
C LEU A 179 15.82 -10.42 12.53
N PHE A 180 15.31 -9.19 12.36
CA PHE A 180 16.05 -7.98 12.72
C PHE A 180 16.35 -7.92 14.22
N SER A 181 15.37 -8.19 15.09
CA SER A 181 15.57 -8.25 16.54
C SER A 181 16.55 -9.34 16.94
N THR A 182 16.53 -10.49 16.26
CA THR A 182 17.50 -11.58 16.48
C THR A 182 18.91 -11.13 16.11
N ALA A 183 19.07 -10.49 14.94
CA ALA A 183 20.35 -9.97 14.50
C ALA A 183 20.90 -8.88 15.44
N LEU A 184 20.04 -8.00 15.96
CA LEU A 184 20.41 -7.01 16.98
C LEU A 184 20.91 -7.66 18.26
N SER A 185 20.15 -8.64 18.77
CA SER A 185 20.50 -9.36 19.99
C SER A 185 21.85 -10.06 19.88
N GLU A 186 22.13 -10.69 18.73
CA GLU A 186 23.41 -11.37 18.46
C GLU A 186 24.60 -10.40 18.35
N LEU A 187 24.40 -9.20 17.80
CA LEU A 187 25.48 -8.24 17.59
C LEU A 187 25.78 -7.39 18.84
N TYR A 188 24.77 -7.13 19.67
CA TYR A 188 24.85 -6.14 20.75
C TYR A 188 24.36 -6.67 22.10
N ASN A 189 24.75 -7.89 22.46
CA ASN A 189 24.55 -8.51 23.78
C ASN A 189 23.10 -8.49 24.29
N GLY A 190 22.17 -8.98 23.48
CA GLY A 190 20.76 -9.12 23.90
C GLY A 190 19.90 -7.88 23.70
N MET A 191 20.43 -6.83 23.04
CA MET A 191 19.65 -5.67 22.62
C MET A 191 18.48 -6.08 21.71
N THR A 192 17.31 -5.54 21.98
CA THR A 192 16.08 -5.76 21.22
C THR A 192 15.59 -4.47 20.55
N ILE A 193 14.62 -4.57 19.65
CA ILE A 193 14.00 -3.40 19.02
C ILE A 193 13.40 -2.46 20.07
N LYS A 194 12.88 -3.01 21.17
CA LYS A 194 12.26 -2.27 22.27
C LYS A 194 13.23 -1.43 23.08
N ASP A 195 14.52 -1.75 23.01
CA ASP A 195 15.58 -0.97 23.65
C ASP A 195 16.00 0.25 22.80
N ILE A 196 15.49 0.34 21.56
CA ILE A 196 15.74 1.48 20.67
C ILE A 196 14.70 2.56 20.96
N ASN A 197 15.17 3.70 21.45
CA ASN A 197 14.36 4.90 21.48
C ASN A 197 14.27 5.48 20.06
N ILE A 198 13.05 5.60 19.54
CA ILE A 198 12.80 6.13 18.18
C ILE A 198 13.33 7.57 18.02
N ASN A 199 13.39 8.34 19.11
CA ASN A 199 13.94 9.70 19.11
C ASN A 199 15.46 9.73 18.99
N ASP A 200 16.14 8.61 19.26
CA ASP A 200 17.59 8.46 19.12
C ASP A 200 17.99 7.91 17.74
N LEU A 201 17.04 7.78 16.79
CA LEU A 201 17.34 7.48 15.39
C LEU A 201 18.24 8.54 14.74
N GLY A 202 18.40 9.73 15.33
CA GLY A 202 19.38 10.74 14.92
C GLY A 202 20.80 10.55 15.46
N ASN A 203 21.02 9.62 16.40
CA ASN A 203 22.33 9.33 16.99
C ASN A 203 23.14 8.39 16.07
N GLU A 204 24.36 8.81 15.69
CA GLU A 204 25.22 8.04 14.79
C GLU A 204 25.54 6.63 15.31
N ASP A 205 25.82 6.46 16.61
CA ASP A 205 26.14 5.14 17.20
C ASP A 205 24.93 4.20 17.14
N VAL A 206 23.73 4.73 17.39
CA VAL A 206 22.48 3.95 17.28
C VAL A 206 22.23 3.59 15.81
N GLN A 207 22.37 4.54 14.88
CA GLN A 207 22.21 4.29 13.45
C GLN A 207 23.17 3.21 12.94
N ASP A 208 24.43 3.23 13.38
CA ASP A 208 25.44 2.26 12.94
C ASP A 208 25.13 0.84 13.44
N LYS A 209 24.64 0.70 14.67
CA LYS A 209 24.17 -0.60 15.20
C LYS A 209 22.99 -1.14 14.41
N LEU A 210 22.02 -0.28 14.13
CA LEU A 210 20.83 -0.63 13.37
C LEU A 210 21.17 -0.98 11.93
N ARG A 211 22.07 -0.23 11.28
CA ARG A 211 22.62 -0.54 9.95
C ARG A 211 23.33 -1.89 9.92
N ALA A 212 24.14 -2.20 10.92
CA ALA A 212 24.87 -3.46 11.00
C ALA A 212 23.91 -4.65 11.12
N ALA A 213 22.94 -4.58 12.03
CA ALA A 213 21.92 -5.61 12.18
C ALA A 213 21.06 -5.74 10.92
N TYR A 214 20.67 -4.62 10.31
CA TYR A 214 19.89 -4.61 9.08
C TYR A 214 20.63 -5.26 7.92
N THR A 215 21.91 -4.92 7.73
CA THR A 215 22.75 -5.46 6.65
C THR A 215 22.90 -6.98 6.76
N LYS A 216 22.91 -7.52 7.98
CA LYS A 216 22.99 -8.97 8.22
C LYS A 216 21.75 -9.74 7.75
N VAL A 217 20.57 -9.10 7.76
CA VAL A 217 19.29 -9.75 7.40
C VAL A 217 18.77 -9.36 6.01
N ASN A 218 19.29 -8.29 5.40
CA ASN A 218 18.78 -7.69 4.16
C ASN A 218 18.67 -8.64 2.95
N SER A 219 19.50 -9.69 2.86
CA SER A 219 19.45 -10.65 1.75
C SER A 219 18.36 -11.72 1.87
N CYS A 220 17.71 -11.86 3.03
CA CYS A 220 16.82 -12.98 3.35
C CYS A 220 15.33 -12.60 3.46
N LEU A 221 14.95 -11.35 3.19
CA LEU A 221 13.66 -10.83 3.62
C LEU A 221 12.67 -10.68 2.48
N ASN A 222 11.54 -11.36 2.62
CA ASN A 222 10.37 -11.16 1.77
C ASN A 222 9.78 -9.77 2.03
N LYS A 223 9.26 -9.13 0.99
CA LYS A 223 8.68 -7.79 1.10
C LYS A 223 7.16 -7.88 1.28
N THR A 224 6.70 -7.55 2.48
CA THR A 224 5.39 -6.97 2.83
C THR A 224 4.82 -5.93 1.89
N SER A 225 3.72 -6.21 1.20
CA SER A 225 2.76 -5.14 0.86
C SER A 225 1.33 -5.57 1.14
N MET A 226 0.44 -4.61 1.29
CA MET A 226 -1.01 -4.82 1.25
C MET A 226 -1.41 -5.08 -0.19
N LEU A 227 -2.08 -6.21 -0.41
CA LEU A 227 -2.68 -6.55 -1.71
C LEU A 227 -4.01 -5.84 -1.84
N VAL A 228 -4.39 -5.44 -3.05
CA VAL A 228 -5.73 -4.92 -3.32
C VAL A 228 -6.33 -5.61 -4.54
N PHE A 229 -7.42 -6.35 -4.36
CA PHE A 229 -8.25 -6.79 -5.46
C PHE A 229 -9.18 -5.64 -5.87
N ALA A 230 -9.27 -5.34 -7.16
CA ALA A 230 -10.20 -4.37 -7.73
C ALA A 230 -11.03 -5.06 -8.81
N GLY A 231 -12.35 -5.10 -8.66
CA GLY A 231 -13.18 -5.88 -9.58
C GLY A 231 -14.66 -5.66 -9.41
N THR A 232 -15.43 -6.53 -10.05
CA THR A 232 -16.88 -6.60 -9.93
C THR A 232 -17.33 -8.06 -9.77
N ASP A 233 -18.47 -8.27 -9.12
CA ASP A 233 -19.10 -9.59 -8.98
C ASP A 233 -19.74 -10.01 -10.31
N SER A 234 -20.12 -9.03 -11.14
CA SER A 234 -20.74 -9.22 -12.45
C SER A 234 -19.73 -9.71 -13.49
N ASP A 235 -20.11 -10.70 -14.29
CA ASP A 235 -19.33 -11.05 -15.46
C ASP A 235 -19.46 -9.94 -16.52
N ILE A 236 -18.32 -9.49 -17.05
CA ILE A 236 -18.34 -8.57 -18.18
C ILE A 236 -18.52 -9.38 -19.45
N ARG A 237 -19.55 -9.04 -20.22
CA ARG A 237 -19.83 -9.63 -21.52
C ARG A 237 -18.84 -9.05 -22.53
N LEU A 238 -17.82 -9.82 -22.89
CA LEU A 238 -16.88 -9.43 -23.93
C LEU A 238 -17.49 -9.73 -25.31
N THR A 239 -17.83 -8.69 -26.05
CA THR A 239 -18.13 -8.82 -27.48
C THR A 239 -16.81 -8.79 -28.25
N SER A 240 -16.21 -9.97 -28.41
CA SER A 240 -15.10 -10.17 -29.36
C SER A 240 -15.60 -9.99 -30.81
N ILE A 241 -14.69 -9.67 -31.72
CA ILE A 241 -14.92 -9.51 -33.17
C ILE A 241 -15.50 -10.79 -33.84
N ASN A 242 -15.64 -11.91 -33.12
CA ASN A 242 -16.27 -13.16 -33.60
C ASN A 242 -17.50 -13.65 -32.79
N GLN A 243 -18.36 -12.73 -32.33
CA GLN A 243 -19.78 -12.98 -31.94
C GLN A 243 -20.12 -14.07 -30.92
N ILE A 244 -19.16 -14.67 -30.21
CA ILE A 244 -19.47 -15.50 -29.03
C ILE A 244 -19.31 -14.62 -27.80
N PRO A 245 -20.41 -14.13 -27.20
CA PRO A 245 -20.34 -13.41 -25.95
C PRO A 245 -19.87 -14.37 -24.86
N CYS A 246 -18.66 -14.15 -24.35
CA CYS A 246 -18.19 -14.79 -23.14
C CYS A 246 -18.41 -13.86 -21.95
N ASN A 247 -18.97 -14.44 -20.89
CA ASN A 247 -18.99 -13.83 -19.58
C ASN A 247 -17.62 -14.08 -18.96
N ILE A 248 -16.83 -13.03 -18.79
CA ILE A 248 -15.50 -13.14 -18.19
C ILE A 248 -15.52 -12.34 -16.89
N PRO A 249 -15.13 -12.96 -15.75
CA PRO A 249 -14.87 -12.26 -14.52
C PRO A 249 -13.89 -11.10 -14.78
N CYS A 250 -14.28 -9.88 -14.45
CA CYS A 250 -13.40 -8.73 -14.59
C CYS A 250 -12.87 -8.29 -13.24
N GLY A 251 -11.54 -8.33 -13.11
CA GLY A 251 -10.85 -7.85 -11.94
C GLY A 251 -9.36 -7.66 -12.23
N CYS A 252 -8.69 -7.02 -11.29
CA CYS A 252 -7.25 -6.84 -11.26
C CYS A 252 -6.78 -6.99 -9.83
N LEU A 253 -5.61 -7.60 -9.69
CA LEU A 253 -4.95 -7.72 -8.41
C LEU A 253 -3.73 -6.81 -8.42
N TYR A 254 -3.73 -5.83 -7.53
CA TYR A 254 -2.56 -5.02 -7.21
C TYR A 254 -1.76 -5.72 -6.13
N THR A 255 -0.52 -6.08 -6.46
CA THR A 255 0.29 -6.92 -5.58
C THR A 255 1.29 -6.14 -4.75
N GLY A 256 1.65 -4.92 -5.16
CA GLY A 256 2.87 -4.26 -4.66
C GLY A 256 4.06 -5.21 -4.80
N ASP A 257 4.80 -5.41 -3.71
CA ASP A 257 5.99 -6.25 -3.64
C ASP A 257 5.74 -7.66 -3.02
N VAL A 258 4.47 -8.04 -2.84
CA VAL A 258 4.10 -9.31 -2.19
C VAL A 258 4.47 -10.54 -3.02
N SER A 259 5.07 -11.53 -2.36
CA SER A 259 5.22 -12.89 -2.87
C SER A 259 3.93 -13.70 -2.70
N LEU A 260 3.26 -14.03 -3.81
CA LEU A 260 2.08 -14.91 -3.81
C LEU A 260 2.38 -16.38 -3.45
N LYS A 261 3.65 -16.73 -3.21
CA LYS A 261 4.05 -18.10 -2.85
C LYS A 261 3.87 -18.39 -1.36
N GLN A 262 3.76 -17.37 -0.51
CA GLN A 262 3.95 -17.53 0.93
C GLN A 262 2.66 -17.65 1.76
N ARG A 263 1.48 -17.47 1.18
CA ARG A 263 0.20 -17.67 1.89
C ARG A 263 -0.91 -18.06 0.94
N GLY A 264 -1.94 -18.72 1.49
CA GLY A 264 -3.19 -19.08 0.82
C GLY A 264 -4.06 -17.88 0.42
N PHE A 265 -3.46 -16.75 0.03
CA PHE A 265 -4.19 -15.56 -0.40
C PHE A 265 -5.13 -15.88 -1.56
N ILE A 266 -4.73 -16.74 -2.48
CA ILE A 266 -5.58 -17.12 -3.61
C ILE A 266 -6.84 -17.82 -3.10
N GLU A 267 -6.71 -18.66 -2.07
CA GLU A 267 -7.80 -19.34 -1.38
C GLU A 267 -8.68 -18.36 -0.61
N ASP A 268 -8.10 -17.40 0.12
CA ASP A 268 -8.83 -16.35 0.84
C ASP A 268 -9.61 -15.45 -0.13
N LEU A 269 -8.99 -15.07 -1.25
CA LEU A 269 -9.64 -14.28 -2.30
C LEU A 269 -10.76 -15.07 -2.99
N ARG A 270 -10.53 -16.34 -3.31
CA ARG A 270 -11.56 -17.23 -3.88
C ARG A 270 -12.77 -17.35 -2.98
N THR A 271 -12.52 -17.63 -1.69
CA THR A 271 -13.55 -17.69 -0.64
C THR A 271 -14.32 -16.38 -0.59
N ARG A 272 -13.62 -15.24 -0.59
CA ARG A 272 -14.25 -13.92 -0.52
C ARG A 272 -15.11 -13.57 -1.74
N LEU A 273 -14.69 -14.01 -2.92
CA LEU A 273 -15.38 -13.80 -4.19
C LEU A 273 -16.47 -14.85 -4.47
N ASN A 274 -16.61 -15.87 -3.61
CA ASN A 274 -17.44 -17.06 -3.87
C ASN A 274 -17.13 -17.73 -5.23
N LYS A 275 -15.83 -17.84 -5.58
CA LYS A 275 -15.34 -18.35 -6.87
C LYS A 275 -14.31 -19.45 -6.71
#